data_AF-A0A9X3IY63-F1
#
_entry.id   AF-A0A9X3IY63-F1
#
_cell.length_a   1.000
_cell.length_b   1.000
_cell.length_c   1.000
_cell.angle_alpha   90.00
_cell.angle_beta   90.00
_cell.angle_gamma   90.00
#
_symmetry.space_group_name_H-M   'P 1'
#
loop_
_entity.id
_entity.type
_entity.pdbx_description
1 polymer ?
#
loop_
_entity_poly.entity_id
_entity_poly.type
_entity_poly.pdbx_seq_one_letter_code
_entity_poly.pdbx_strand_id
1 'polypeptide(L)'
;MGIHQTTSDRTRTLAGSGAVSRQEADDALALANSADALVATRKADLKRLQALRGYQQIVAPFDGVVTRRLVDSGALVGPAAAGGAPLYELADVSKLRVLVDVPDSHAADVRVGNAAELYSPRDPSRTVKEW
;
A
#
# COMPACT_ATOMS: atom_id res chain seq x y z
N MET A 1 -0.41 0.94 32.69
CA MET A 1 -0.95 2.27 33.03
C MET A 1 0.21 3.22 33.25
N GLY A 2 0.17 4.42 32.67
CA GLY A 2 1.26 5.40 32.78
C GLY A 2 1.27 6.09 34.16
N ILE A 3 2.44 6.54 34.63
CA ILE A 3 2.58 7.20 35.94
C ILE A 3 1.68 8.44 36.10
N HIS A 4 1.42 9.15 35.01
CA HIS A 4 0.55 10.34 35.00
C HIS A 4 -0.94 9.98 35.08
N GLN A 5 -1.38 8.88 34.46
CA GLN A 5 -2.76 8.37 34.59
C GLN A 5 -3.05 7.94 36.04
N THR A 6 -2.16 7.14 36.63
CA THR A 6 -2.31 6.71 38.04
C THR A 6 -2.33 7.90 39.01
N THR A 7 -1.57 8.95 38.70
CA THR A 7 -1.54 10.17 39.52
C THR A 7 -2.81 11.01 39.33
N SER A 8 -3.32 11.13 38.10
CA SER A 8 -4.59 11.81 37.81
C SER A 8 -5.77 11.09 38.46
N ASP A 9 -5.87 9.76 38.36
CA ASP A 9 -6.94 8.97 38.97
C ASP A 9 -6.93 9.11 40.51
N ARG A 10 -5.73 9.09 41.11
CA ARG A 10 -5.56 9.26 42.55
C ARG A 10 -5.96 10.67 43.01
N THR A 11 -5.43 11.70 42.37
CA THR A 11 -5.71 13.11 42.72
C THR A 11 -7.17 13.47 42.50
N ARG A 12 -7.82 12.94 41.45
CA ARG A 12 -9.26 13.09 41.21
C ARG A 12 -10.11 12.49 42.35
N THR A 13 -9.72 11.32 42.85
CA THR A 13 -10.42 10.68 43.98
C THR A 13 -10.25 11.49 45.26
N LEU A 14 -9.03 11.98 45.52
CA LEU A 14 -8.71 12.81 46.70
C LEU A 14 -9.39 14.18 46.66
N ALA A 15 -9.62 14.75 45.48
CA ALA A 15 -10.35 16.02 45.33
C ALA A 15 -11.83 15.87 45.73
N GLY A 16 -12.43 14.70 45.47
CA GLY A 16 -13.79 14.37 45.89
C GLY A 16 -13.93 14.22 47.41
N SER A 17 -12.87 13.81 48.11
CA SER A 17 -12.83 13.73 49.58
C SER A 17 -12.29 15.01 50.24
N GLY A 18 -12.02 16.08 49.49
CA GLY A 18 -11.50 17.36 50.00
C GLY A 18 -10.04 17.33 50.46
N ALA A 19 -9.29 16.28 50.13
CA ALA A 19 -7.90 16.08 50.55
C ALA A 19 -6.88 16.79 49.65
N VAL A 20 -7.28 17.23 48.45
CA VAL A 20 -6.47 18.03 47.51
C VAL A 20 -7.32 19.11 46.85
N SER A 21 -6.66 20.15 46.34
CA SER A 21 -7.33 21.25 45.64
C SER A 21 -7.88 20.80 44.28
N ARG A 22 -8.96 21.43 43.79
CA ARG A 22 -9.45 21.23 42.42
C ARG A 22 -8.39 21.58 41.38
N GLN A 23 -7.61 22.63 41.63
CA GLN A 23 -6.52 23.05 40.74
C GLN A 23 -5.47 21.96 40.57
N GLU A 24 -5.06 21.31 41.67
CA GLU A 24 -4.07 20.22 41.61
C GLU A 24 -4.60 19.00 40.85
N ALA A 25 -5.91 18.70 40.96
CA ALA A 25 -6.54 17.63 40.20
C ALA A 25 -6.61 17.97 38.70
N ASP A 26 -6.93 19.22 38.35
CA ASP A 26 -6.96 19.71 36.97
C ASP A 26 -5.55 19.70 36.34
N ASP A 27 -4.53 20.11 37.10
CA ASP A 27 -3.11 20.06 36.67
C ASP A 27 -2.65 18.61 36.43
N ALA A 28 -3.00 17.68 37.33
CA ALA A 28 -2.70 16.27 37.16
C ALA A 28 -3.40 15.64 35.95
N LEU A 29 -4.65 16.05 35.67
CA LEU A 29 -5.39 15.64 34.48
C LEU A 29 -4.76 16.19 33.20
N ALA A 30 -4.36 17.47 33.18
CA ALA A 30 -3.68 18.08 32.05
C ALA A 30 -2.36 17.37 31.73
N LEU A 31 -1.59 17.03 32.77
CA LEU A 31 -0.35 16.26 32.64
C LEU A 31 -0.62 14.86 32.08
N ALA A 32 -1.64 14.15 32.57
CA ALA A 32 -2.02 12.84 32.04
C ALA A 32 -2.40 12.90 30.56
N ASN A 33 -3.23 13.87 30.17
CA ASN A 33 -3.62 14.07 28.78
C ASN A 33 -2.42 14.39 27.86
N SER A 34 -1.48 15.22 28.33
CA SER A 34 -0.26 15.54 27.57
C SER A 34 0.63 14.31 27.37
N ALA A 35 0.79 13.49 28.42
CA ALA A 35 1.55 12.25 28.37
C ALA A 35 0.91 11.25 27.40
N ASP A 36 -0.41 11.13 27.41
CA ASP A 36 -1.15 10.27 26.48
C ASP A 36 -1.03 10.74 25.03
N ALA A 37 -1.09 12.06 24.80
CA ALA A 37 -0.85 12.65 23.48
C ALA A 37 0.58 12.35 22.98
N LEU A 38 1.59 12.45 23.85
CA LEU A 38 2.96 12.07 23.51
C LEU A 38 3.07 10.59 23.15
N VAL A 39 2.45 9.70 23.93
CA VAL A 39 2.43 8.26 23.63
C VAL A 39 1.74 8.00 22.28
N ALA A 40 0.63 8.69 21.97
CA ALA A 40 -0.05 8.58 20.69
C ALA A 40 0.85 9.01 19.52
N THR A 41 1.56 10.13 19.66
CA THR A 41 2.54 10.60 18.66
C THR A 41 3.67 9.59 18.46
N ARG A 42 4.26 9.06 19.54
CA ARG A 42 5.33 8.04 19.42
C ARG A 42 4.84 6.74 18.78
N LYS A 43 3.59 6.34 19.04
CA LYS A 43 2.97 5.20 18.36
C LYS A 43 2.76 5.47 16.87
N ALA A 44 2.34 6.68 16.49
CA ALA A 44 2.21 7.07 15.09
C ALA A 44 3.57 7.08 14.38
N ASP A 45 4.61 7.61 15.03
CA ASP A 45 5.98 7.57 14.52
C ASP A 45 6.47 6.13 14.30
N LEU A 46 6.21 5.24 15.27
CA LEU A 46 6.56 3.83 15.15
C LEU A 46 5.85 3.18 13.95
N LYS A 47 4.53 3.40 13.80
CA LYS A 47 3.76 2.89 12.66
C LYS A 47 4.31 3.41 11.32
N ARG A 48 4.66 4.70 11.26
CA ARG A 48 5.27 5.31 10.08
C ARG A 48 6.61 4.66 9.74
N LEU A 49 7.48 4.46 10.73
CA LEU A 49 8.78 3.80 10.54
C LEU A 49 8.63 2.32 10.15
N GLN A 50 7.64 1.63 10.69
CA GLN A 50 7.30 0.26 10.29
C GLN A 50 6.83 0.20 8.83
N ALA A 51 5.99 1.13 8.39
CA ALA A 51 5.58 1.23 6.98
C ALA A 51 6.77 1.50 6.06
N LEU A 52 7.67 2.43 6.44
CA LEU A 52 8.89 2.72 5.69
C LEU A 52 9.84 1.50 5.62
N ARG A 53 9.93 0.71 6.70
CA ARG A 53 10.65 -0.57 6.66
C ARG A 53 10.00 -1.53 5.67
N GLY A 54 8.67 -1.60 5.64
CA GLY A 54 7.92 -2.40 4.67
C GLY A 54 8.29 -2.07 3.22
N TYR A 55 8.49 -0.78 2.90
CA TYR A 55 8.93 -0.36 1.56
C TYR A 55 10.36 -0.78 1.18
N GLN A 56 11.17 -1.31 2.11
CA GLN A 56 12.48 -1.90 1.77
C GLN A 56 12.31 -3.25 1.08
N GLN A 57 11.18 -3.93 1.29
CA GLN A 57 10.85 -5.17 0.63
C GLN A 57 9.81 -4.90 -0.46
N ILE A 58 10.23 -5.01 -1.72
CA ILE A 58 9.35 -4.82 -2.86
C ILE A 58 8.71 -6.17 -3.19
N VAL A 59 7.39 -6.25 -3.01
CA VAL A 59 6.58 -7.44 -3.33
C VAL A 59 5.70 -7.18 -4.54
N ALA A 60 5.45 -8.22 -5.34
CA ALA A 60 4.52 -8.13 -6.46
C ALA A 60 3.07 -7.98 -5.95
N PRO A 61 2.26 -7.08 -6.54
CA PRO A 61 0.86 -6.90 -6.14
C PRO A 61 -0.07 -8.01 -6.62
N PHE A 62 0.36 -8.82 -7.59
CA PHE A 62 -0.39 -9.95 -8.15
C PHE A 62 0.55 -11.03 -8.69
N ASP A 63 0.02 -12.23 -8.90
CA ASP A 63 0.73 -13.36 -9.50
C ASP A 63 0.97 -13.12 -11.00
N GLY A 64 2.21 -13.24 -11.45
CA GLY A 64 2.57 -13.00 -12.84
C GLY A 64 4.00 -13.38 -13.16
N VAL A 65 4.45 -13.01 -14.36
CA VAL A 65 5.84 -13.22 -14.79
C VAL A 65 6.56 -11.90 -14.92
N VAL A 66 7.82 -11.86 -14.49
CA VAL A 66 8.69 -10.69 -14.69
C VAL A 66 9.09 -10.65 -16.16
N THR A 67 8.61 -9.64 -16.90
CA THR A 67 8.92 -9.45 -18.32
C THR A 67 10.25 -8.74 -18.51
N ARG A 68 10.55 -7.76 -17.65
CA ARG A 68 11.80 -6.99 -17.70
C ARG A 68 12.30 -6.68 -16.30
N ARG A 69 13.64 -6.72 -16.16
CA ARG A 69 14.38 -6.19 -15.01
C ARG A 69 15.14 -4.95 -15.46
N LEU A 70 14.90 -3.83 -14.79
CA LEU A 70 15.48 -2.52 -15.12
C LEU A 70 16.50 -2.04 -14.07
N VAL A 71 16.73 -2.83 -13.02
CA VAL A 71 17.64 -2.52 -11.93
C VAL A 71 18.67 -3.63 -11.73
N ASP A 72 19.89 -3.22 -11.38
CA ASP A 72 20.97 -4.13 -10.99
C ASP A 72 21.24 -4.08 -9.49
N SER A 73 21.86 -5.15 -8.99
CA SER A 73 22.27 -5.23 -7.59
C SER A 73 23.24 -4.11 -7.25
N GLY A 74 22.95 -3.34 -6.19
CA GLY A 74 23.75 -2.20 -5.76
C GLY A 74 23.39 -0.87 -6.43
N ALA A 75 22.42 -0.84 -7.35
CA ALA A 75 21.90 0.41 -7.89
C ALA A 75 21.14 1.20 -6.81
N LEU A 76 21.29 2.52 -6.82
CA LEU A 76 20.51 3.41 -5.96
C LEU A 76 19.06 3.43 -6.45
N VAL A 77 18.14 2.96 -5.60
CA VAL A 77 16.70 2.93 -5.86
C VAL A 77 15.97 3.79 -4.84
N GLY A 78 14.93 4.48 -5.28
CA GLY A 78 14.09 5.27 -4.38
C GLY A 78 13.43 6.46 -5.07
N PRO A 79 12.56 7.21 -4.37
CA PRO A 79 11.83 8.33 -4.94
C PRO A 79 12.73 9.44 -5.51
N ALA A 80 13.94 9.56 -4.98
CA ALA A 80 14.94 10.53 -5.42
C ALA A 80 15.84 10.01 -6.56
N ALA A 81 15.81 8.71 -6.86
CA ALA A 81 16.60 8.11 -7.93
C ALA A 81 15.79 8.17 -9.24
N ALA A 82 16.32 8.90 -10.23
CA ALA A 82 15.86 8.91 -11.63
C ALA A 82 14.33 8.96 -11.81
N GLY A 83 13.64 9.84 -11.08
CA GLY A 83 12.21 10.13 -11.32
C GLY A 83 11.25 8.97 -11.04
N GLY A 84 11.62 8.01 -10.18
CA GLY A 84 10.75 6.88 -9.88
C GLY A 84 10.70 5.83 -10.99
N ALA A 85 11.81 5.66 -11.72
CA ALA A 85 11.92 4.65 -12.77
C ALA A 85 11.49 3.25 -12.25
N PRO A 86 10.70 2.49 -13.04
CA PRO A 86 10.26 1.17 -12.65
C PRO A 86 11.47 0.23 -12.51
N LEU A 87 11.46 -0.59 -11.46
CA LEU A 87 12.53 -1.56 -11.19
C LEU A 87 12.31 -2.88 -11.94
N TYR A 88 11.04 -3.30 -11.99
CA TYR A 88 10.59 -4.53 -12.62
C TYR A 88 9.28 -4.26 -13.36
N GLU A 89 9.13 -4.89 -14.52
CA GLU A 89 7.85 -4.99 -15.20
C GLU A 89 7.28 -6.40 -14.99
N LEU A 90 6.03 -6.47 -14.57
CA LEU A 90 5.29 -7.71 -14.38
C LEU A 90 4.14 -7.76 -15.37
N ALA A 91 3.94 -8.92 -15.98
CA ALA A 91 2.77 -9.20 -16.79
C ALA A 91 1.98 -10.35 -16.17
N ASP A 92 0.68 -10.14 -16.02
CA ASP A 92 -0.27 -11.21 -15.82
C ASP A 92 -0.46 -11.93 -17.16
N VAL A 93 -0.21 -13.24 -17.17
CA VAL A 93 -0.33 -14.10 -18.37
C VAL A 93 -1.56 -15.00 -18.31
N SER A 94 -2.47 -14.79 -17.34
CA SER A 94 -3.70 -15.56 -17.20
C SER A 94 -4.72 -15.20 -18.26
N LYS A 95 -4.76 -13.93 -18.69
CA LYS A 95 -5.64 -13.44 -19.75
C LYS A 95 -4.86 -12.61 -20.74
N LEU A 96 -4.81 -13.07 -21.98
CA LEU A 96 -4.15 -12.36 -23.07
C LEU A 96 -5.19 -11.57 -23.87
N ARG A 97 -4.91 -10.30 -24.13
CA ARG A 97 -5.71 -9.48 -25.03
C ARG A 97 -5.00 -9.38 -26.37
N VAL A 98 -5.69 -9.75 -27.44
CA VAL A 98 -5.20 -9.60 -28.81
C VAL A 98 -5.83 -8.35 -29.41
N LEU A 99 -5.00 -7.48 -29.97
CA LEU A 99 -5.44 -6.33 -30.76
C LEU A 99 -5.13 -6.62 -32.22
N VAL A 100 -6.12 -6.44 -33.09
CA VAL A 100 -5.99 -6.59 -34.54
C VAL A 100 -6.39 -5.27 -35.16
N ASP A 101 -5.50 -4.70 -35.95
CA ASP A 101 -5.80 -3.52 -36.75
C ASP A 101 -6.61 -3.93 -37.99
N VAL A 102 -7.78 -3.32 -38.15
CA VAL A 102 -8.70 -3.61 -39.26
C VAL A 102 -8.70 -2.41 -40.21
N PRO A 103 -8.36 -2.59 -41.50
CA PRO A 103 -8.49 -1.54 -42.50
C PRO A 103 -9.93 -1.04 -42.62
N ASP A 104 -10.11 0.24 -42.93
CA ASP A 104 -11.45 0.88 -43.01
C ASP A 104 -12.41 0.17 -43.98
N SER A 105 -11.87 -0.39 -45.08
CA SER A 105 -12.63 -1.18 -46.05
C SER A 105 -13.33 -2.41 -45.45
N HIS A 106 -12.83 -2.93 -44.32
CA HIS A 106 -13.35 -4.10 -43.61
C HIS A 106 -13.93 -3.75 -42.23
N ALA A 107 -13.92 -2.47 -41.85
CA ALA A 107 -14.41 -2.02 -40.54
C ALA A 107 -15.91 -2.26 -40.37
N ALA A 108 -16.70 -2.19 -41.45
CA ALA A 108 -18.14 -2.43 -41.43
C ALA A 108 -18.52 -3.92 -41.15
N ASP A 109 -17.60 -4.84 -41.41
CA ASP A 109 -17.80 -6.29 -41.25
C ASP A 109 -17.45 -6.78 -39.83
N VAL A 110 -16.72 -5.98 -39.06
CA VAL A 110 -16.27 -6.31 -37.70
C VAL A 110 -17.27 -5.79 -36.67
N ARG A 111 -17.86 -6.71 -35.89
CA ARG A 111 -18.81 -6.40 -34.83
C ARG A 111 -18.45 -7.14 -33.55
N VAL A 112 -18.83 -6.57 -32.41
CA VAL A 112 -18.71 -7.23 -31.11
C VAL A 112 -19.53 -8.53 -31.15
N GLY A 113 -18.90 -9.65 -30.80
CA GLY A 113 -19.52 -10.98 -30.85
C GLY A 113 -19.23 -11.79 -32.12
N ASN A 114 -18.48 -11.24 -33.08
CA ASN A 114 -17.98 -12.04 -34.19
C ASN A 114 -17.03 -13.14 -33.68
N ALA A 115 -17.21 -14.38 -34.16
CA ALA A 115 -16.29 -15.46 -33.87
C ALA A 115 -14.95 -15.19 -34.54
N ALA A 116 -13.86 -15.27 -33.78
CA ALA A 116 -12.49 -15.13 -34.28
C ALA A 116 -11.69 -16.37 -33.91
N GLU A 117 -10.95 -16.92 -34.87
CA GLU A 117 -10.00 -18.00 -34.63
C GLU A 117 -8.59 -17.41 -34.63
N LEU A 118 -7.88 -17.59 -33.51
CA LEU A 118 -6.52 -17.13 -33.34
C LEU A 118 -5.58 -18.34 -33.39
N TYR A 119 -4.55 -18.23 -34.22
CA TYR A 119 -3.46 -19.21 -34.29
C TYR A 119 -2.13 -18.55 -33.93
N SER A 120 -1.26 -19.28 -33.25
CA SER A 120 0.10 -18.83 -32.99
C SER A 120 0.99 -19.20 -34.20
N PRO A 121 1.73 -18.25 -34.79
CA PRO A 121 2.66 -18.56 -35.88
C PRO A 121 3.75 -19.57 -35.50
N ARG A 122 4.05 -19.71 -34.20
CA ARG A 122 5.05 -20.63 -33.67
C ARG A 122 4.52 -22.08 -33.54
N ASP A 123 3.20 -22.26 -33.49
CA ASP A 123 2.54 -23.56 -33.45
C ASP A 123 1.15 -23.48 -34.11
N PRO A 124 1.06 -23.78 -35.43
CA PRO A 124 -0.18 -23.66 -36.19
C PRO A 124 -1.29 -24.63 -35.73
N SER A 125 -0.94 -25.64 -34.92
CA SER A 125 -1.89 -26.66 -34.46
C SER A 125 -2.66 -26.26 -33.19
N ARG A 126 -2.22 -25.19 -32.51
CA ARG A 126 -2.84 -24.70 -31.29
C ARG A 126 -3.80 -23.55 -31.60
N THR A 127 -5.05 -23.90 -31.92
CA THR A 127 -6.15 -22.94 -32.00
C THR A 127 -6.47 -22.44 -30.59
N VAL A 128 -6.24 -21.16 -30.32
CA VAL A 128 -6.70 -20.52 -29.08
C VAL A 128 -8.15 -20.12 -29.33
N LYS A 129 -9.07 -20.99 -28.91
CA LYS A 129 -10.50 -20.77 -29.04
C LYS A 129 -11.01 -20.21 -27.71
N GLU A 130 -11.24 -18.91 -27.61
CA GLU A 130 -11.92 -18.33 -26.44
C GLU A 130 -12.87 -17.19 -26.82
N TRP A 131 -13.99 -17.13 -26.09
CA TRP A 131 -15.17 -16.28 -26.27
C TRP A 131 -15.19 -15.14 -25.25
#